data_AF-A0A382GAI4-F1
#
_entry.id   AF-A0A382GAI4-F1
#
_cell.length_a   1.000
_cell.length_b   1.000
_cell.length_c   1.000
_cell.angle_alpha   90.00
_cell.angle_beta   90.00
_cell.angle_gamma   90.00
#
_symmetry.space_group_name_H-M   'P 1'
#
loop_
_entity.id
_entity.type
_entity.pdbx_description
1 polymer ?
#
loop_
_entity_poly.entity_id
_entity_poly.type
_entity_poly.pdbx_seq_one_letter_code
_entity_poly.pdbx_strand_id
1 'polypeptide(L)'
;MTTFEEEKRAFMEFFHCGDKFLEREEPFPDDPDDAEKTGVDRILFSTFPVEDFHGTVSLIYMMHDIRIYSAEKDIEAQIENGDGRCLSELDNKSDFFVEIPEPADIPEGFNSLCDLVVTFRLVIWENDDETRTRSVADIIEQDVSVGLLPRMTVNGTFFHGGVEKRYWGEGLAVDRLGKLLQLAFLGVEMSIITTLAHMDGKTLHPFDLIERGPLRDKTEEFFEELVPVSGN
;
A
#
# COMPACT_ATOMS: atom_id res chain seq x y z
N MET A 1 -20.40 1.55 20.28
CA MET A 1 -19.07 2.17 20.43
C MET A 1 -18.09 1.03 20.25
N THR A 2 -17.41 0.97 19.12
CA THR A 2 -16.36 -0.02 18.87
C THR A 2 -15.24 0.20 19.88
N THR A 3 -14.69 -0.88 20.42
CA THR A 3 -13.61 -0.79 21.41
C THR A 3 -12.28 -0.53 20.71
N PHE A 4 -11.34 0.13 21.41
CA PHE A 4 -9.98 0.34 20.89
C PHE A 4 -9.32 -0.97 20.43
N GLU A 5 -9.48 -2.06 21.21
CA GLU A 5 -8.92 -3.37 20.87
C GLU A 5 -9.52 -3.97 19.59
N GLU A 6 -10.80 -3.70 19.31
CA GLU A 6 -11.43 -4.12 18.05
C GLU A 6 -10.86 -3.35 16.85
N GLU A 7 -10.73 -2.03 16.96
CA GLU A 7 -10.13 -1.20 15.91
C GLU A 7 -8.66 -1.57 15.66
N LYS A 8 -7.88 -1.72 16.74
CA LYS A 8 -6.48 -2.14 16.71
C LYS A 8 -6.30 -3.45 15.96
N ARG A 9 -7.09 -4.46 16.32
CA ARG A 9 -7.04 -5.77 15.68
C ARG A 9 -7.43 -5.69 14.20
N ALA A 10 -8.51 -5.00 13.87
CA ALA A 10 -8.97 -4.87 12.49
C ALA A 10 -7.93 -4.12 11.62
N PHE A 11 -7.27 -3.10 12.19
CA PHE A 11 -6.21 -2.37 11.51
C PHE A 11 -5.00 -3.27 11.21
N MET A 12 -4.55 -4.07 12.18
CA MET A 12 -3.47 -5.04 11.96
C MET A 12 -3.86 -6.09 10.91
N GLU A 13 -5.06 -6.68 11.02
CA GLU A 13 -5.58 -7.65 10.05
C GLU A 13 -5.71 -7.05 8.64
N PHE A 14 -5.98 -5.75 8.53
CA PHE A 14 -6.15 -5.06 7.26
C PHE A 14 -4.83 -4.81 6.50
N PHE A 15 -3.74 -4.53 7.22
CA PHE A 15 -2.42 -4.27 6.64
C PHE A 15 -1.48 -5.48 6.69
N HIS A 16 -1.94 -6.60 7.25
CA HIS A 16 -1.16 -7.82 7.32
C HIS A 16 -0.96 -8.40 5.91
N CYS A 17 0.28 -8.37 5.43
CA CYS A 17 0.71 -9.22 4.33
C CYS A 17 0.97 -10.60 4.91
N GLY A 18 0.20 -11.62 4.51
CA GLY A 18 0.39 -12.98 5.04
C GLY A 18 1.79 -13.53 4.80
N ASP A 19 2.26 -14.43 5.68
CA ASP A 19 3.51 -15.24 5.56
C ASP A 19 3.61 -16.08 4.25
N LYS A 20 2.70 -15.90 3.28
CA LYS A 20 2.37 -16.84 2.22
C LYS A 20 3.02 -16.57 0.86
N PHE A 21 4.05 -15.72 0.79
CA PHE A 21 4.68 -15.39 -0.50
C PHE A 21 6.09 -15.92 -0.70
N LEU A 22 6.81 -16.28 0.36
CA LEU A 22 8.18 -16.83 0.25
C LEU A 22 8.21 -18.29 -0.25
N GLU A 23 7.09 -19.01 -0.22
CA GLU A 23 7.01 -20.44 -0.60
C GLU A 23 6.25 -20.69 -1.93
N ARG A 24 5.86 -19.66 -2.69
CA ARG A 24 5.10 -19.85 -3.93
C ARG A 24 5.99 -20.23 -5.10
N GLU A 25 6.03 -21.52 -5.43
CA GLU A 25 6.59 -22.01 -6.71
C GLU A 25 5.64 -21.79 -7.90
N GLU A 26 4.33 -21.57 -7.68
CA GLU A 26 3.35 -21.37 -8.75
C GLU A 26 2.70 -19.97 -8.78
N PRO A 27 2.40 -19.42 -9.97
CA PRO A 27 2.21 -17.98 -10.14
C PRO A 27 0.83 -17.45 -9.72
N PHE A 28 -0.11 -18.28 -9.24
CA PHE A 28 -1.48 -17.83 -9.00
C PHE A 28 -2.17 -18.59 -7.85
N PRO A 29 -2.88 -17.90 -6.94
CA PRO A 29 -4.21 -18.35 -6.56
C PRO A 29 -5.19 -17.70 -7.53
N ASP A 30 -5.59 -18.38 -8.61
CA ASP A 30 -6.58 -17.89 -9.59
C ASP A 30 -7.99 -17.68 -8.98
N ASP A 31 -8.14 -17.72 -7.65
CA ASP A 31 -9.40 -17.51 -6.97
C ASP A 31 -9.51 -16.05 -6.45
N PRO A 32 -10.30 -15.18 -7.13
CA PRO A 32 -10.63 -13.85 -6.63
C PRO A 32 -11.53 -13.88 -5.38
N ASP A 33 -12.17 -15.03 -5.08
CA ASP A 33 -12.99 -15.26 -3.88
C ASP A 33 -12.23 -16.02 -2.77
N ASP A 34 -10.91 -16.11 -2.89
CA ASP A 34 -10.03 -16.64 -1.84
C ASP A 34 -10.26 -15.91 -0.52
N ALA A 35 -10.98 -16.57 0.38
CA ALA A 35 -11.39 -16.04 1.67
C ALA A 35 -10.21 -15.76 2.61
N GLU A 36 -8.99 -16.20 2.26
CA GLU A 36 -7.77 -15.90 3.00
C GLU A 36 -7.23 -14.50 2.70
N LYS A 37 -7.60 -13.87 1.58
CA LYS A 37 -7.16 -12.51 1.22
C LYS A 37 -7.98 -11.46 1.98
N THR A 38 -7.32 -10.67 2.82
CA THR A 38 -7.96 -9.62 3.61
C THR A 38 -7.33 -8.25 3.37
N GLY A 39 -8.09 -7.19 3.68
CA GLY A 39 -7.59 -5.82 3.68
C GLY A 39 -6.92 -5.33 2.39
N VAL A 40 -5.71 -4.79 2.50
CA VAL A 40 -4.93 -4.25 1.37
C VAL A 40 -4.64 -5.32 0.32
N ASP A 41 -4.32 -6.53 0.75
CA ASP A 41 -4.00 -7.64 -0.14
C ASP A 41 -5.17 -7.94 -1.09
N ARG A 42 -6.40 -7.99 -0.54
CA ARG A 42 -7.62 -8.16 -1.33
C ARG A 42 -7.83 -7.03 -2.33
N ILE A 43 -7.53 -5.79 -1.96
CA ILE A 43 -7.68 -4.63 -2.86
C ILE A 43 -6.70 -4.76 -4.02
N LEU A 44 -5.41 -5.01 -3.74
CA LEU A 44 -4.37 -5.16 -4.75
C LEU A 44 -4.66 -6.33 -5.69
N PHE A 45 -5.08 -7.49 -5.16
CA PHE A 45 -5.51 -8.63 -5.98
C PHE A 45 -6.74 -8.36 -6.83
N SER A 46 -7.64 -7.47 -6.40
CA SER A 46 -8.80 -7.10 -7.21
C SER A 46 -8.47 -6.10 -8.32
N THR A 47 -7.36 -5.38 -8.18
CA THR A 47 -6.90 -4.35 -9.12
C THR A 47 -5.90 -4.90 -10.14
N PHE A 48 -5.08 -5.88 -9.75
CA PHE A 48 -4.05 -6.48 -10.60
C PHE A 48 -4.40 -7.94 -10.94
N PRO A 49 -4.00 -8.45 -12.12
CA PRO A 49 -3.11 -7.81 -13.09
C PRO A 49 -3.78 -6.73 -13.94
N VAL A 50 -3.01 -5.71 -14.31
CA VAL A 50 -3.41 -4.71 -15.31
C VAL A 50 -2.65 -4.98 -16.60
N GLU A 51 -3.38 -5.16 -17.70
CA GLU A 51 -2.81 -5.44 -19.01
C GLU A 51 -3.09 -4.29 -19.99
N ASP A 52 -2.19 -4.10 -20.96
CA ASP A 52 -2.47 -3.23 -22.10
C ASP A 52 -3.49 -3.87 -23.06
N PHE A 53 -4.03 -3.06 -23.97
CA PHE A 53 -5.03 -3.53 -24.93
C PHE A 53 -4.52 -4.66 -25.85
N HIS A 54 -3.22 -4.69 -26.16
CA HIS A 54 -2.64 -5.69 -27.05
C HIS A 54 -2.18 -6.95 -26.32
N GLY A 55 -2.26 -7.01 -24.99
CA GLY A 55 -1.74 -8.11 -24.20
C GLY A 55 -0.22 -8.28 -24.38
N THR A 56 0.49 -7.20 -24.67
CA THR A 56 1.96 -7.17 -24.80
C THR A 56 2.64 -6.88 -23.46
N VAL A 57 1.92 -6.31 -22.50
CA VAL A 57 2.43 -5.93 -21.19
C VAL A 57 1.40 -6.27 -20.12
N SER A 58 1.86 -6.95 -19.07
CA SER A 58 1.05 -7.24 -17.88
C SER A 58 1.79 -6.77 -16.63
N LEU A 59 1.20 -5.88 -15.84
CA LEU A 59 1.70 -5.50 -14.52
C LEU A 59 0.97 -6.32 -13.46
N ILE A 60 1.72 -7.11 -12.69
CA ILE A 60 1.20 -8.11 -11.75
C ILE A 60 1.62 -7.71 -10.33
N TYR A 61 0.67 -7.73 -9.41
CA TYR A 61 0.92 -7.60 -7.98
C TYR A 61 1.52 -8.91 -7.43
N MET A 62 2.63 -8.80 -6.70
CA MET A 62 3.27 -9.95 -6.06
C MET A 62 3.03 -9.96 -4.56
N MET A 63 3.45 -8.91 -3.85
CA MET A 63 3.28 -8.76 -2.40
C MET A 63 3.41 -7.29 -2.01
N HIS A 64 3.08 -6.96 -0.76
CA HIS A 64 3.27 -5.61 -0.23
C HIS A 64 3.89 -5.62 1.16
N ASP A 65 4.46 -4.48 1.52
CA ASP A 65 4.97 -4.19 2.84
C ASP A 65 4.55 -2.76 3.23
N ILE A 66 4.43 -2.54 4.53
CA ILE A 66 4.18 -1.23 5.09
C ILE A 66 5.47 -0.76 5.75
N ARG A 67 6.08 0.30 5.23
CA ARG A 67 7.37 0.80 5.72
C ARG A 67 7.22 2.09 6.51
N ILE A 68 8.02 2.25 7.56
CA ILE A 68 8.14 3.51 8.31
C ILE A 68 9.58 3.99 8.26
N TYR A 69 9.75 5.25 7.88
CA TYR A 69 11.05 5.92 7.87
C TYR A 69 11.17 6.80 9.13
N SER A 70 12.24 6.58 9.91
CA SER A 70 12.58 7.40 11.08
C SER A 70 13.32 8.68 10.64
N ALA A 71 13.16 9.76 11.39
CA ALA A 71 13.81 11.03 11.06
C ALA A 71 15.18 11.26 11.69
N GLU A 72 15.63 10.48 12.68
CA GLU A 72 16.95 10.68 13.29
C GLU A 72 17.75 9.37 13.43
N LYS A 73 18.95 9.40 12.81
CA LYS A 73 20.08 8.45 12.85
C LYS A 73 19.90 7.13 12.09
N ASP A 74 20.16 7.18 10.78
CA ASP A 74 21.45 6.74 10.23
C ASP A 74 21.47 6.98 8.72
N ILE A 75 21.88 8.16 8.28
CA ILE A 75 21.96 8.48 6.84
C ILE A 75 22.98 7.55 6.14
N GLU A 76 24.07 7.17 6.84
CA GLU A 76 25.09 6.28 6.29
C GLU A 76 24.60 4.82 6.17
N ALA A 77 23.85 4.29 7.15
CA ALA A 77 23.26 2.95 7.03
C ALA A 77 22.08 2.89 6.05
N GLN A 78 21.39 4.03 5.84
CA GLN A 78 20.28 4.18 4.89
C GLN A 78 20.76 4.23 3.43
N ILE A 79 21.93 4.83 3.15
CA ILE A 79 22.51 4.88 1.80
C ILE A 79 23.11 3.52 1.41
N GLU A 80 23.63 2.75 2.37
CA GLU A 80 24.18 1.42 2.09
C GLU A 80 23.11 0.33 1.92
N ASN A 81 21.91 0.46 2.52
CA ASN A 81 20.91 -0.63 2.54
C ASN A 81 19.52 -0.29 1.97
N GLY A 82 19.15 0.98 1.72
CA GLY A 82 17.90 1.34 1.03
C GLY A 82 16.56 1.05 1.73
N ASP A 83 16.55 0.45 2.93
CA ASP A 83 15.31 0.00 3.59
C ASP A 83 14.90 0.88 4.78
N GLY A 84 13.65 1.36 4.73
CA GLY A 84 12.92 1.77 5.93
C GLY A 84 12.66 0.58 6.86
N ARG A 85 12.04 0.80 8.03
CA ARG A 85 11.63 -0.34 8.87
C ARG A 85 10.41 -1.03 8.24
N CYS A 86 10.56 -2.29 7.82
CA CYS A 86 9.47 -3.15 7.36
C CYS A 86 8.55 -3.50 8.53
N LEU A 87 7.27 -3.18 8.45
CA LEU A 87 6.29 -3.53 9.49
C LEU A 87 5.73 -4.94 9.32
N SER A 88 5.78 -5.52 8.11
CA SER A 88 5.32 -6.90 7.87
C SER A 88 6.15 -7.95 8.60
N GLU A 89 7.41 -7.65 8.93
CA GLU A 89 8.31 -8.52 9.69
C GLU A 89 8.23 -8.32 11.22
N LEU A 90 7.41 -7.35 11.68
CA LEU A 90 7.30 -6.98 13.08
C LEU A 90 6.20 -7.78 13.79
N ASP A 91 6.51 -8.27 14.99
CA ASP A 91 5.58 -9.04 15.80
C ASP A 91 4.36 -8.20 16.24
N ASN A 92 3.31 -8.85 16.71
CA ASN A 92 2.06 -8.23 17.20
C ASN A 92 2.26 -7.25 18.37
N LYS A 93 3.51 -7.02 18.80
CA LYS A 93 3.94 -6.15 19.88
C LYS A 93 4.75 -4.94 19.42
N SER A 94 5.21 -4.87 18.17
CA SER A 94 6.13 -3.82 17.71
C SER A 94 5.47 -2.75 16.83
N ASP A 95 5.51 -1.52 17.33
CA ASP A 95 5.63 -0.22 16.66
C ASP A 95 4.69 0.21 15.51
N PHE A 96 3.65 -0.55 15.16
CA PHE A 96 2.61 -0.01 14.27
C PHE A 96 1.93 1.23 14.89
N PHE A 97 1.77 1.16 16.21
CA PHE A 97 1.05 2.16 17.01
C PHE A 97 2.00 3.21 17.59
N VAL A 98 1.76 4.46 17.22
CA VAL A 98 2.43 5.61 17.82
C VAL A 98 1.85 5.89 19.21
N GLU A 99 2.70 6.06 20.23
CA GLU A 99 2.35 6.90 21.39
C GLU A 99 2.44 8.36 20.98
N ILE A 100 1.33 9.10 21.04
CA ILE A 100 1.34 10.51 20.64
C ILE A 100 2.14 11.29 21.69
N PRO A 101 3.25 11.95 21.29
CA PRO A 101 4.01 12.78 22.20
C PRO A 101 3.20 14.03 22.57
N GLU A 102 3.38 14.54 23.79
CA GLU A 102 2.77 15.82 24.16
C GLU A 102 3.21 16.92 23.17
N PRO A 103 2.38 17.94 22.88
CA PRO A 103 2.71 18.97 21.89
C PRO A 103 4.05 19.69 22.12
N ALA A 104 4.55 19.71 23.36
CA ALA A 104 5.85 20.26 23.72
C ALA A 104 7.05 19.33 23.41
N ASP A 105 6.80 18.04 23.20
CA ASP A 105 7.78 16.96 23.09
C ASP A 105 7.66 16.16 21.78
N ILE A 106 6.99 16.69 20.75
CA ILE A 106 6.93 16.04 19.43
C ILE A 106 8.36 15.90 18.90
N PRO A 107 8.91 14.68 18.76
CA PRO A 107 10.28 14.50 18.28
C PRO A 107 10.44 15.08 16.89
N GLU A 108 11.63 15.62 16.60
CA GLU A 108 11.96 16.08 15.26
C GLU A 108 11.81 14.90 14.27
N GLY A 109 10.84 15.04 13.37
CA GLY A 109 10.46 14.06 12.35
C GLY A 109 9.74 12.79 12.84
N PHE A 110 8.83 12.97 13.79
CA PHE A 110 7.66 12.10 13.94
C PHE A 110 6.91 11.91 12.61
N ASN A 111 6.76 10.66 12.15
CA ASN A 111 6.01 10.34 10.94
C ASN A 111 4.65 9.72 11.29
N SER A 112 3.59 10.48 11.02
CA SER A 112 2.19 10.06 11.18
C SER A 112 1.65 9.25 10.00
N LEU A 113 2.50 9.00 9.02
CA LEU A 113 2.21 8.19 7.85
C LEU A 113 3.14 6.98 7.80
N CYS A 114 2.69 5.94 7.12
CA CYS A 114 3.50 4.81 6.69
C CYS A 114 3.45 4.71 5.16
N ASP A 115 4.44 4.08 4.55
CA ASP A 115 4.57 3.94 3.10
C ASP A 115 4.11 2.55 2.68
N LEU A 116 3.17 2.49 1.74
CA LEU A 116 2.75 1.25 1.09
C LEU A 116 3.74 0.96 -0.03
N VAL A 117 4.61 -0.01 0.19
CA VAL A 117 5.54 -0.51 -0.81
C VAL A 117 5.00 -1.81 -1.38
N VAL A 118 4.90 -1.89 -2.70
CA VAL A 118 4.36 -3.05 -3.40
C VAL A 118 5.42 -3.59 -4.34
N THR A 119 5.69 -4.89 -4.25
CA THR A 119 6.50 -5.61 -5.22
C THR A 119 5.64 -5.94 -6.42
N PHE A 120 5.99 -5.36 -7.56
CA PHE A 120 5.32 -5.62 -8.83
C PHE A 120 6.21 -6.44 -9.75
N ARG A 121 5.59 -7.30 -10.55
CA ARG A 121 6.20 -8.00 -11.67
C ARG A 121 5.59 -7.49 -12.98
N LEU A 122 6.40 -6.81 -13.79
CA LEU A 122 6.06 -6.45 -15.16
C LEU A 122 6.50 -7.57 -16.09
N VAL A 123 5.56 -8.17 -16.80
CA VAL A 123 5.82 -9.18 -17.82
C VAL A 123 5.61 -8.57 -19.20
N ILE A 124 6.64 -8.61 -20.03
CA ILE A 124 6.58 -8.18 -21.43
C ILE A 124 6.46 -9.43 -22.29
N TRP A 125 5.51 -9.41 -23.20
CA TRP A 125 5.16 -10.53 -24.06
C TRP A 125 5.45 -10.21 -25.52
N GLU A 126 6.01 -11.20 -26.21
CA GLU A 126 6.10 -11.21 -27.66
C GLU A 126 4.95 -12.07 -28.20
N ASN A 127 4.07 -11.42 -28.96
CA ASN A 127 2.95 -12.08 -29.64
C ASN A 127 3.41 -12.46 -31.05
N ASP A 128 3.34 -13.75 -31.36
CA ASP A 128 3.54 -14.26 -32.71
C ASP A 128 2.19 -14.41 -33.40
N ASP A 129 1.89 -13.50 -34.33
CA ASP A 129 0.65 -13.47 -35.10
C ASP A 129 0.49 -14.68 -36.05
N GLU A 130 1.59 -15.31 -36.48
CA GLU A 130 1.56 -16.46 -37.38
C GLU A 130 1.18 -17.74 -36.62
N THR A 131 1.76 -17.94 -35.43
CA THR A 131 1.49 -19.12 -34.61
C THR A 131 0.36 -18.92 -33.61
N ARG A 132 -0.12 -17.67 -33.43
CA ARG A 132 -1.05 -17.25 -32.37
C ARG A 132 -0.58 -17.67 -30.97
N THR A 133 0.74 -17.67 -30.77
CA THR A 133 1.34 -17.98 -29.48
C THR A 133 1.84 -16.72 -28.81
N ARG A 134 1.77 -16.70 -27.48
CA ARG A 134 2.27 -15.64 -26.62
C ARG A 134 3.46 -16.20 -25.87
N SER A 135 4.60 -15.52 -25.94
CA SER A 135 5.84 -15.92 -25.25
C SER A 135 6.39 -14.78 -24.41
N VAL A 136 7.03 -15.12 -23.29
CA VAL A 136 7.63 -14.11 -22.40
C VAL A 136 8.90 -13.57 -23.06
N ALA A 137 8.91 -12.27 -23.33
CA ALA A 137 10.07 -11.55 -23.85
C ALA A 137 10.98 -11.06 -22.71
N ASP A 138 10.39 -10.53 -21.65
CA ASP A 138 11.13 -10.02 -20.49
C ASP A 138 10.27 -10.04 -19.21
N ILE A 139 10.93 -10.06 -18.05
CA ILE A 139 10.31 -9.96 -16.73
C ILE A 139 11.13 -9.00 -15.88
N ILE A 140 10.46 -7.97 -15.35
CA ILE A 140 11.06 -6.97 -14.45
C ILE A 140 10.28 -6.98 -13.14
N GLU A 141 10.98 -7.30 -12.04
CA GLU A 141 10.44 -7.20 -10.69
C GLU A 141 10.99 -5.96 -9.98
N GLN A 142 10.13 -5.22 -9.29
CA GLN A 142 10.52 -4.01 -8.60
C GLN A 142 9.60 -3.68 -7.42
N ASP A 143 10.21 -3.27 -6.32
CA ASP A 143 9.53 -2.64 -5.19
C ASP A 143 9.20 -1.18 -5.51
N VAL A 144 7.92 -0.83 -5.42
CA VAL A 144 7.43 0.51 -5.73
C VAL A 144 6.63 1.05 -4.56
N SER A 145 7.04 2.21 -4.03
CA SER A 145 6.23 2.99 -3.10
C SER A 145 5.03 3.57 -3.85
N VAL A 146 3.85 2.99 -3.57
CA VAL A 146 2.55 3.37 -4.16
C VAL A 146 2.02 4.63 -3.48
N GLY A 147 2.40 4.86 -2.23
CA GLY A 147 2.18 6.12 -1.53
C GLY A 147 1.93 5.92 -0.05
N LEU A 148 1.59 7.04 0.60
CA LEU A 148 1.50 7.11 2.05
C LEU A 148 0.11 6.76 2.55
N LEU A 149 0.05 6.09 3.69
CA LEU A 149 -1.14 5.65 4.40
C LEU A 149 -1.19 6.25 5.81
N PRO A 150 -2.39 6.44 6.40
CA PRO A 150 -2.52 6.85 7.78
C PRO A 150 -1.91 5.84 8.74
N ARG A 151 -1.05 6.31 9.67
CA ARG A 151 -0.56 5.48 10.78
C ARG A 151 -1.45 5.68 12.00
N MET A 152 -1.95 4.58 12.57
CA MET A 152 -2.77 4.61 13.78
C MET A 152 -1.90 4.69 15.05
N THR A 153 -2.43 5.31 16.09
CA THR A 153 -1.78 5.46 17.40
C THR A 153 -2.18 4.33 18.35
N VAL A 154 -1.53 4.23 19.50
CA VAL A 154 -1.90 3.27 20.57
C VAL A 154 -3.26 3.56 21.20
N ASN A 155 -3.91 4.67 20.83
CA ASN A 155 -5.23 5.06 21.32
C ASN A 155 -6.34 4.83 20.29
N GLY A 156 -6.01 4.32 19.09
CA GLY A 156 -6.97 4.14 17.99
C GLY A 156 -7.32 5.46 17.32
N THR A 157 -6.39 6.41 17.38
CA THR A 157 -6.50 7.76 16.83
C THR A 157 -5.42 7.94 15.76
N PHE A 158 -5.43 9.09 15.10
CA PHE A 158 -4.50 9.43 14.04
C PHE A 158 -3.97 10.84 14.28
N PHE A 159 -2.72 11.08 13.89
CA PHE A 159 -2.10 12.40 14.04
C PHE A 159 -2.06 13.11 12.68
N HIS A 160 -2.76 14.23 12.54
CA HIS A 160 -2.76 15.01 11.29
C HIS A 160 -2.75 16.50 11.57
N GLY A 161 -1.89 17.24 10.86
CA GLY A 161 -1.79 18.70 11.00
C GLY A 161 -1.43 19.17 12.42
N GLY A 162 -0.67 18.38 13.18
CA GLY A 162 -0.28 18.70 14.56
C GLY A 162 -1.33 18.38 15.62
N VAL A 163 -2.42 17.70 15.27
CA VAL A 163 -3.56 17.42 16.16
C VAL A 163 -3.88 15.92 16.16
N GLU A 164 -4.15 15.37 17.34
CA GLU A 164 -4.74 14.04 17.49
C GLU A 164 -6.21 14.08 17.07
N LYS A 165 -6.58 13.21 16.14
CA LYS A 165 -7.93 13.09 15.60
C LYS A 165 -8.42 11.66 15.69
N ARG A 166 -9.72 11.48 15.83
CA ARG A 166 -10.39 10.17 15.83
C ARG A 166 -11.44 10.09 14.75
N TYR A 167 -11.71 8.88 14.29
CA TYR A 167 -12.85 8.63 13.42
C TYR A 167 -14.15 8.73 14.23
N TRP A 168 -15.17 9.37 13.67
CA TRP A 168 -16.49 9.57 14.30
C TRP A 168 -17.65 9.02 13.44
N GLY A 169 -17.36 8.40 12.30
CA GLY A 169 -18.39 7.83 11.43
C GLY A 169 -18.96 6.51 11.94
N GLU A 170 -19.81 5.89 11.11
CA GLU A 170 -20.33 4.55 11.37
C GLU A 170 -19.30 3.47 11.02
N GLY A 171 -19.18 2.44 11.86
CA GLY A 171 -18.23 1.34 11.66
C GLY A 171 -16.84 1.63 12.23
N LEU A 172 -15.84 0.88 11.77
CA LEU A 172 -14.44 1.06 12.14
C LEU A 172 -13.78 2.11 11.23
N ALA A 173 -12.76 2.80 11.74
CA ALA A 173 -11.98 3.74 10.93
C ALA A 173 -11.30 3.03 9.75
N VAL A 174 -10.81 1.81 9.98
CA VAL A 174 -10.22 0.96 8.95
C VAL A 174 -11.21 0.56 7.85
N ASP A 175 -12.50 0.40 8.18
CA ASP A 175 -13.53 0.10 7.16
C ASP A 175 -13.69 1.28 6.19
N ARG A 176 -13.64 2.50 6.72
CA ARG A 176 -13.70 3.72 5.90
C ARG A 176 -12.43 3.87 5.08
N LEU A 177 -11.26 3.66 5.69
CA LEU A 177 -9.98 3.69 5.00
C LEU A 177 -9.96 2.68 3.84
N GLY A 178 -10.39 1.44 4.07
CA GLY A 178 -10.43 0.41 3.02
C GLY A 178 -11.27 0.79 1.81
N LYS A 179 -12.43 1.45 2.02
CA LYS A 179 -13.25 1.97 0.91
C LYS A 179 -12.53 3.07 0.13
N LEU A 180 -11.83 3.96 0.82
CA LEU A 180 -11.05 5.03 0.19
C LEU A 180 -9.85 4.47 -0.58
N LEU A 181 -9.16 3.46 -0.03
CA LEU A 181 -8.08 2.76 -0.72
C LEU A 181 -8.58 2.05 -1.98
N GLN A 182 -9.71 1.36 -1.92
CA GLN A 182 -10.29 0.74 -3.12
C GLN A 182 -10.56 1.79 -4.22
N LEU A 183 -11.09 2.96 -3.87
CA LEU A 183 -11.29 4.06 -4.82
C LEU A 183 -9.96 4.61 -5.36
N ALA A 184 -8.93 4.71 -4.52
CA ALA A 184 -7.60 5.13 -4.96
C ALA A 184 -7.02 4.14 -5.98
N PHE A 185 -7.13 2.84 -5.72
CA PHE A 185 -6.59 1.81 -6.61
C PHE A 185 -7.33 1.72 -7.96
N LEU A 186 -8.62 2.04 -8.01
CA LEU A 186 -9.31 2.27 -9.29
C LEU A 186 -8.69 3.45 -10.06
N GLY A 187 -8.31 4.53 -9.36
CA GLY A 187 -7.59 5.65 -9.96
C GLY A 187 -6.20 5.24 -10.47
N VAL A 188 -5.46 4.43 -9.70
CA VAL A 188 -4.15 3.89 -10.09
C VAL A 188 -4.28 3.02 -11.34
N GLU A 189 -5.25 2.10 -11.37
CA GLU A 189 -5.55 1.26 -12.53
C GLU A 189 -5.77 2.10 -13.80
N MET A 190 -6.61 3.13 -13.69
CA MET A 190 -6.89 4.03 -14.81
C MET A 190 -5.65 4.79 -15.28
N SER A 191 -4.77 5.22 -14.36
CA SER A 191 -3.49 5.84 -14.71
C SER A 191 -2.56 4.85 -15.41
N ILE A 192 -2.48 3.59 -14.95
CA ILE A 192 -1.67 2.54 -15.60
C ILE A 192 -2.17 2.29 -17.03
N ILE A 193 -3.49 2.08 -17.21
CA ILE A 193 -4.11 1.85 -18.52
C ILE A 193 -3.83 3.03 -19.46
N THR A 194 -3.96 4.25 -18.95
CA THR A 194 -3.69 5.46 -19.73
C THR A 194 -2.23 5.53 -20.15
N THR A 195 -1.30 5.21 -19.26
CA THR A 195 0.14 5.18 -19.57
C THR A 195 0.44 4.12 -20.62
N LEU A 196 -0.04 2.89 -20.43
CA LEU A 196 0.13 1.78 -21.40
C LEU A 196 -0.39 2.14 -22.79
N ALA A 197 -1.53 2.82 -22.89
CA ALA A 197 -2.12 3.22 -24.18
C ALA A 197 -1.27 4.22 -24.99
N HIS A 198 -0.31 4.92 -24.36
CA HIS A 198 0.51 5.95 -25.00
C HIS A 198 2.00 5.58 -25.10
N MET A 199 2.37 4.35 -24.76
CA MET A 199 3.76 3.94 -24.77
C MET A 199 4.19 3.34 -26.11
N ASP A 200 5.02 4.10 -26.84
CA ASP A 200 5.72 3.64 -28.03
C ASP A 200 7.20 3.33 -27.72
N GLY A 201 7.52 2.04 -27.62
CA GLY A 201 8.91 1.53 -27.75
C GLY A 201 9.92 2.01 -26.70
N LYS A 202 9.47 2.48 -25.53
CA LYS A 202 10.35 2.81 -24.39
C LYS A 202 10.55 1.59 -23.49
N THR A 203 11.71 1.51 -22.85
CA THR A 203 11.91 0.64 -21.69
C THR A 203 10.91 1.02 -20.61
N LEU A 204 10.23 0.02 -20.07
CA LEU A 204 9.15 0.17 -19.10
C LEU A 204 9.56 -0.49 -17.80
N HIS A 205 9.52 0.24 -16.69
CA HIS A 205 9.66 -0.33 -15.36
C HIS A 205 8.33 -0.20 -14.59
N PRO A 206 8.07 -1.07 -13.60
CA PRO A 206 6.92 -0.93 -12.72
C PRO A 206 6.77 0.47 -12.11
N PHE A 207 7.89 1.10 -11.71
CA PHE A 207 7.90 2.45 -11.15
C PHE A 207 7.28 3.51 -12.09
N ASP A 208 7.45 3.36 -13.41
CA ASP A 208 6.94 4.33 -14.39
C ASP A 208 5.41 4.27 -14.55
N LEU A 209 4.78 3.17 -14.09
CA LEU A 209 3.35 2.92 -14.22
C LEU A 209 2.53 3.36 -13.00
N ILE A 210 3.17 3.48 -11.83
CA ILE A 210 2.47 3.73 -10.57
C ILE A 210 2.45 5.23 -10.23
N GLU A 211 1.26 5.82 -10.26
CA GLU A 211 1.06 7.19 -9.78
C GLU A 211 0.65 7.23 -8.30
N ARG A 212 1.33 8.07 -7.51
CA ARG A 212 1.03 8.25 -6.08
C ARG A 212 -0.17 9.17 -5.79
N GLY A 213 -0.64 9.90 -6.80
CA GLY A 213 -1.71 10.90 -6.68
C GLY A 213 -3.01 10.34 -6.13
N PRO A 214 -3.60 9.29 -6.75
CA PRO A 214 -4.86 8.71 -6.29
C PRO A 214 -4.84 8.29 -4.81
N LEU A 215 -3.77 7.66 -4.35
CA LEU A 215 -3.63 7.22 -2.96
C LEU A 215 -3.47 8.39 -1.99
N ARG A 216 -2.65 9.38 -2.35
CA ARG A 216 -2.45 10.61 -1.56
C ARG A 216 -3.78 11.35 -1.37
N ASP A 217 -4.53 11.54 -2.45
CA ASP A 217 -5.76 12.32 -2.42
C ASP A 217 -6.84 11.65 -1.55
N LYS A 218 -6.94 10.31 -1.60
CA LYS A 218 -7.85 9.53 -0.74
C LYS A 218 -7.39 9.42 0.72
N THR A 219 -6.09 9.45 0.95
CA THR A 219 -5.53 9.52 2.29
C THR A 219 -5.80 10.87 2.94
N GLU A 220 -5.72 11.97 2.19
CA GLU A 220 -6.11 13.30 2.69
C GLU A 220 -7.62 13.36 2.97
N GLU A 221 -8.46 12.82 2.08
CA GLU A 221 -9.92 12.72 2.29
C GLU A 221 -10.25 12.00 3.61
N PHE A 222 -9.52 10.92 3.92
CA PHE A 222 -9.66 10.23 5.20
C PHE A 222 -9.37 11.15 6.39
N PHE A 223 -8.29 11.92 6.34
CA PHE A 223 -7.91 12.82 7.43
C PHE A 223 -8.85 14.01 7.63
N GLU A 224 -9.48 14.48 6.55
CA GLU A 224 -10.51 15.52 6.59
C GLU A 224 -11.79 15.06 7.30
N GLU A 225 -12.10 13.76 7.26
CA GLU A 225 -13.24 13.15 7.96
C GLU A 225 -13.01 12.96 9.47
N LEU A 226 -11.76 13.02 9.94
CA LEU A 226 -11.45 12.82 11.34
C LEU A 226 -11.72 14.08 12.18
N VAL A 227 -12.22 13.87 13.39
CA VAL A 227 -12.51 14.95 14.34
C VAL A 227 -11.41 15.06 15.39
N PRO A 228 -11.03 16.28 15.83
CA PRO A 228 -10.10 16.43 16.94
C PRO A 228 -10.57 15.69 18.19
N VAL A 229 -9.64 15.05 18.89
CA VAL A 229 -9.90 14.54 20.24
C VAL A 229 -9.87 15.75 21.17
N SER A 230 -11.04 16.26 21.56
CA SER A 230 -11.13 17.34 22.54
C SER A 230 -10.45 16.92 23.84
N GLY A 231 -9.45 17.68 24.29
CA GLY A 231 -8.89 17.52 25.64
C GLY A 231 -9.98 17.72 26.68
N ASN A 232 -10.05 16.80 27.66
CA ASN A 232 -10.82 16.99 28.89
C ASN A 232 -10.19 18.08 29.76
#